data_AF-A0A2V9H260-F1
#
_entry.id   AF-A0A2V9H260-F1
#
_cell.length_a   1.000
_cell.length_b   1.000
_cell.length_c   1.000
_cell.angle_alpha   90.00
_cell.angle_beta   90.00
_cell.angle_gamma   90.00
#
_symmetry.space_group_name_H-M   'P 1'
#
loop_
_entity.id
_entity.type
_entity.pdbx_description
1 polymer ?
#
loop_
_entity_poly.entity_id
_entity_poly.type
_entity_poly.pdbx_seq_one_letter_code
_entity_poly.pdbx_strand_id
1 'polypeptide(L)'
;MLFSSELIQLKDQLGDFEDCDELSGRKRKFCDAGLPAKLTPVLEAAAPVYRAHLWPDHDRANRRWIMRVAPLVREQGVGLSERLADIYQTRWPREKIRVDVTGYANWTGAYTTADPLRVTISSLDSRNQGVEALEVVFHEGSHGIAEPVQAAIIRECHQRDKAIPRDLWHALVFYTTGEVIRPVLGSSGATAGDQDNGSVPGGYTPYAVREGLYQRGWNEYFKLLQKFWQPYLDGRASFDDAIARMVSSL
;
A
#
# COMPACT_ATOMS: atom_id res chain seq x y z
N MET A 1 -14.93 1.86 0.88
CA MET A 1 -13.74 2.65 1.26
C MET A 1 -13.62 2.65 2.77
N LEU A 2 -12.38 2.65 3.28
CA LEU A 2 -12.07 2.65 4.72
C LEU A 2 -12.31 4.02 5.40
N PHE A 3 -12.47 5.08 4.62
CA PHE A 3 -12.65 6.46 5.09
C PHE A 3 -13.81 7.15 4.38
N SER A 4 -14.40 8.16 5.05
CA SER A 4 -15.27 9.13 4.37
C SER A 4 -14.41 10.08 3.52
N SER A 5 -14.97 10.62 2.43
CA SER A 5 -14.29 11.58 1.58
C SER A 5 -13.82 12.83 2.34
N GLU A 6 -14.58 13.24 3.36
CA GLU A 6 -14.21 14.35 4.25
C GLU A 6 -12.92 14.07 5.02
N LEU A 7 -12.74 12.86 5.58
CA LEU A 7 -11.53 12.52 6.32
C LEU A 7 -10.30 12.47 5.41
N ILE A 8 -10.48 12.02 4.16
CA ILE A 8 -9.41 12.05 3.14
C ILE A 8 -8.98 13.49 2.87
N GLN A 9 -9.93 14.38 2.58
CA GLN A 9 -9.66 15.79 2.31
C GLN A 9 -8.96 16.47 3.50
N LEU A 10 -9.46 16.25 4.72
CA LEU A 10 -8.85 16.79 5.93
C LEU A 10 -7.41 16.31 6.13
N LYS A 11 -7.16 15.01 5.92
CA LYS A 11 -5.81 14.43 6.02
C LYS A 11 -4.87 15.02 4.98
N ASP A 12 -5.31 15.13 3.74
CA ASP A 12 -4.47 15.64 2.66
C ASP A 12 -4.15 17.12 2.83
N GLN A 13 -5.16 17.90 3.23
CA GLN A 13 -5.00 19.31 3.59
C GLN A 13 -4.05 19.49 4.78
N LEU A 14 -4.15 18.67 5.83
CA LEU A 14 -3.19 18.73 6.94
C LEU A 14 -1.76 18.37 6.51
N GLY A 15 -1.60 17.41 5.61
CA GLY A 15 -0.29 17.02 5.08
C GLY A 15 0.40 18.14 4.30
N ASP A 16 -0.36 18.98 3.61
CA ASP A 16 0.19 20.11 2.83
C ASP A 16 0.67 21.28 3.70
N PHE A 17 0.33 21.28 4.99
CA PHE A 17 0.66 22.31 5.97
C PHE A 17 1.65 21.81 7.03
N GLU A 18 2.46 20.80 6.69
CA GLU A 18 3.41 20.15 7.63
C GLU A 18 4.47 21.08 8.23
N ASP A 19 4.81 22.17 7.52
CA ASP A 19 5.79 23.18 7.96
C ASP A 19 5.16 24.31 8.80
N CYS A 20 3.87 24.25 9.07
CA CYS A 20 3.15 25.26 9.84
C CYS A 20 3.06 24.91 11.32
N ASP A 21 3.34 25.89 12.20
CA ASP A 21 3.26 25.72 13.65
C ASP A 21 1.83 25.84 14.21
N GLU A 22 0.93 26.39 13.39
CA GLU A 22 -0.50 26.65 13.63
C GLU A 22 -1.28 26.50 12.32
N LEU A 23 -2.61 26.32 12.40
CA LEU A 23 -3.45 25.98 11.24
C LEU A 23 -4.52 27.05 10.94
N SER A 24 -4.59 28.09 11.78
CA SER A 24 -5.57 29.17 11.72
C SER A 24 -5.15 30.35 10.84
N GLY A 25 -3.87 30.40 10.43
CA GLY A 25 -3.27 31.52 9.73
C GLY A 25 -3.10 32.79 10.57
N ARG A 26 -3.33 32.73 11.89
CA ARG A 26 -3.25 33.88 12.79
C ARG A 26 -1.85 34.47 12.87
N LYS A 27 -0.81 33.63 12.82
CA LYS A 27 0.59 34.09 12.84
C LYS A 27 1.10 34.33 11.42
N ARG A 28 0.80 33.40 10.53
CA ARG A 28 1.27 33.40 9.14
C ARG A 28 0.10 33.11 8.25
N LYS A 29 -0.33 34.08 7.44
CA LYS A 29 -1.51 33.91 6.55
C LYS A 29 -1.43 32.68 5.64
N PHE A 30 -0.23 32.31 5.19
CA PHE A 30 -0.04 31.11 4.36
C PHE A 30 -0.21 29.78 5.12
N CYS A 31 -0.28 29.83 6.45
CA CYS A 31 -0.59 28.69 7.32
C CYS A 31 -2.08 28.61 7.69
N ASP A 32 -2.93 29.42 7.07
CA ASP A 32 -4.37 29.17 7.12
C ASP A 32 -4.65 27.90 6.34
N ALA A 33 -4.83 26.80 7.06
CA ALA A 33 -5.07 25.51 6.45
C ALA A 33 -6.42 25.49 5.73
N GLY A 34 -7.37 26.39 6.02
CA GLY A 34 -8.72 26.38 5.44
C GLY A 34 -9.61 25.27 6.00
N LEU A 35 -9.29 24.76 7.20
CA LEU A 35 -10.04 23.68 7.85
C LEU A 35 -11.41 24.18 8.35
N PRO A 36 -12.40 23.29 8.55
CA PRO A 36 -13.68 23.68 9.13
C PRO A 36 -13.49 24.47 10.43
N ALA A 37 -14.21 25.58 10.59
CA ALA A 37 -13.99 26.53 11.68
C ALA A 37 -14.07 25.94 13.10
N LYS A 38 -14.81 24.84 13.28
CA LYS A 38 -14.88 24.11 14.56
C LYS A 38 -13.72 23.15 14.80
N LEU A 39 -13.04 22.69 13.75
CA LEU A 39 -11.97 21.71 13.83
C LEU A 39 -10.62 22.37 14.20
N THR A 40 -10.30 23.52 13.61
CA THR A 40 -9.02 24.22 13.88
C THR A 40 -8.78 24.44 15.38
N PRO A 41 -9.73 24.99 16.17
CA PRO A 41 -9.52 25.21 17.60
C PRO A 41 -9.31 23.90 18.38
N VAL A 42 -9.96 22.81 17.96
CA VAL A 42 -9.81 21.49 18.60
C VAL A 42 -8.41 20.94 18.35
N LEU A 43 -7.93 20.98 17.10
CA LEU A 43 -6.59 20.54 16.74
C LEU A 43 -5.51 21.39 17.42
N GLU A 44 -5.67 22.72 17.44
CA GLU A 44 -4.74 23.63 18.10
C GLU A 44 -4.71 23.44 19.62
N ALA A 45 -5.83 23.11 20.25
CA ALA A 45 -5.89 22.79 21.68
C ALA A 45 -5.24 21.43 22.01
N ALA A 46 -5.36 20.44 21.12
CA ALA A 46 -4.77 19.12 21.30
C ALA A 46 -3.26 19.09 20.98
N ALA A 47 -2.80 19.93 20.05
CA ALA A 47 -1.44 19.91 19.53
C ALA A 47 -0.35 20.01 20.63
N PRO A 48 -0.43 20.90 21.65
CA PRO A 48 0.57 20.95 22.71
C PRO A 48 0.69 19.64 23.50
N VAL A 49 -0.43 18.99 23.81
CA VAL A 49 -0.45 17.71 24.53
C VAL A 49 0.18 16.61 23.68
N TYR A 50 -0.21 16.50 22.41
CA TYR A 50 0.39 15.54 21.48
C TYR A 50 1.90 15.76 21.32
N ARG A 51 2.32 17.02 21.11
CA ARG A 51 3.73 17.41 20.96
C ARG A 51 4.57 17.11 22.20
N ALA A 52 4.00 17.25 23.39
CA ALA A 52 4.70 16.98 24.64
C ALA A 52 4.81 15.49 24.96
N HIS A 53 3.76 14.70 24.68
CA HIS A 53 3.64 13.34 25.23
C HIS A 53 3.78 12.21 24.22
N LEU A 54 3.43 12.41 22.96
CA LEU A 54 3.42 11.35 21.94
C LEU A 54 4.43 11.60 20.83
N TRP A 55 4.57 12.86 20.41
CA TRP A 55 5.42 13.23 19.29
C TRP A 55 6.89 12.81 19.42
N PRO A 56 7.57 12.92 20.59
CA PRO A 56 8.98 12.55 20.68
C PRO A 56 9.25 11.08 20.32
N ASP A 57 8.34 10.18 20.70
CA ASP A 57 8.45 8.75 20.41
C ASP A 57 8.00 8.44 18.97
N HIS A 58 6.90 9.06 18.53
CA HIS A 58 6.41 8.91 17.16
C HIS A 58 7.44 9.41 16.13
N ASP A 59 8.01 10.61 16.30
CA ASP A 59 9.01 11.17 15.39
C ASP A 59 10.29 10.32 15.36
N ARG A 60 10.75 9.82 16.53
CA ARG A 60 11.87 8.88 16.58
C ARG A 60 11.59 7.61 15.78
N ALA A 61 10.40 7.02 15.96
CA ALA A 61 10.00 5.81 15.25
C ALA A 61 9.88 6.07 13.74
N ASN A 62 9.22 7.17 13.35
CA ASN A 62 9.07 7.58 11.96
C ASN A 62 10.41 7.77 11.27
N ARG A 63 11.33 8.54 11.88
CA ARG A 63 12.68 8.76 11.33
C ARG A 63 13.47 7.47 11.23
N ARG A 64 13.40 6.60 12.25
CA ARG A 64 14.06 5.29 12.24
C ARG A 64 13.53 4.40 11.11
N TRP A 65 12.22 4.40 10.91
CA TRP A 65 11.57 3.66 9.83
C TRP A 65 12.03 4.18 8.47
N ILE A 66 11.97 5.50 8.25
CA ILE A 66 12.42 6.15 7.00
C ILE A 66 13.89 5.81 6.71
N MET A 67 14.77 5.90 7.71
CA MET A 67 16.19 5.58 7.54
C MET A 67 16.44 4.13 7.08
N ARG A 68 15.57 3.19 7.46
CA ARG A 68 15.69 1.77 7.06
C ARG A 68 15.08 1.48 5.69
N VAL A 69 13.94 2.09 5.38
CA VAL A 69 13.16 1.75 4.17
C VAL A 69 13.55 2.60 2.97
N ALA A 70 13.88 3.87 3.16
CA ALA A 70 14.24 4.75 2.04
C ALA A 70 15.45 4.24 1.22
N PRO A 71 16.51 3.63 1.80
CA PRO A 71 17.56 2.98 1.01
C PRO A 71 17.03 1.88 0.09
N LEU A 72 16.16 1.00 0.59
CA LEU A 72 15.57 -0.08 -0.22
C LEU A 72 14.74 0.48 -1.38
N VAL A 73 13.96 1.52 -1.14
CA VAL A 73 13.20 2.21 -2.19
C VAL A 73 14.12 2.88 -3.21
N ARG A 74 15.24 3.49 -2.77
CA ARG A 74 16.21 4.09 -3.70
C ARG A 74 16.91 3.04 -4.58
N GLU A 75 17.24 1.90 -4.00
CA GLU A 75 17.97 0.84 -4.68
C GLU A 75 17.07 0.05 -5.64
N GLN A 76 15.89 -0.35 -5.18
CA GLN A 76 15.01 -1.28 -5.89
C GLN A 76 13.85 -0.58 -6.60
N GLY A 77 13.57 0.68 -6.25
CA GLY A 77 12.28 1.28 -6.55
C GLY A 77 11.99 1.51 -8.02
N VAL A 78 13.00 1.84 -8.84
CA VAL A 78 12.81 2.00 -10.29
C VAL A 78 12.38 0.68 -10.92
N GLY A 79 13.16 -0.40 -10.73
CA GLY A 79 12.83 -1.70 -11.31
C GLY A 79 11.50 -2.28 -10.80
N LEU A 80 11.19 -2.11 -9.52
CA LEU A 80 9.90 -2.52 -8.96
C LEU A 80 8.74 -1.73 -9.57
N SER A 81 8.87 -0.40 -9.69
CA SER A 81 7.84 0.47 -10.24
C SER A 81 7.55 0.18 -11.73
N GLU A 82 8.60 -0.02 -12.53
CA GLU A 82 8.49 -0.38 -13.95
C GLU A 82 7.80 -1.73 -14.10
N ARG A 83 8.26 -2.74 -13.35
CA ARG A 83 7.68 -4.09 -13.42
C ARG A 83 6.20 -4.10 -13.03
N LEU A 84 5.82 -3.41 -11.96
CA LEU A 84 4.42 -3.32 -11.54
C LEU A 84 3.55 -2.59 -12.56
N ALA A 85 4.05 -1.48 -13.13
CA ALA A 85 3.35 -0.74 -14.17
C ALA A 85 3.12 -1.60 -15.42
N ASP A 86 4.14 -2.35 -15.86
CA ASP A 86 4.04 -3.28 -16.99
C ASP A 86 3.00 -4.38 -16.74
N ILE A 87 3.03 -5.00 -15.54
CA ILE A 87 2.07 -6.06 -15.15
C ILE A 87 0.63 -5.53 -15.17
N TYR A 88 0.41 -4.31 -14.68
CA TYR A 88 -0.92 -3.68 -14.65
C TYR A 88 -1.29 -2.99 -15.96
N GLN A 89 -0.47 -3.09 -17.02
CA GLN A 89 -0.70 -2.47 -18.33
C GLN A 89 -0.93 -0.96 -18.26
N THR A 90 -0.09 -0.28 -17.47
CA THR A 90 -0.20 1.16 -17.24
C THR A 90 1.18 1.80 -17.10
N ARG A 91 1.22 3.06 -16.67
CA ARG A 91 2.44 3.78 -16.34
C ARG A 91 2.49 4.08 -14.86
N TRP A 92 3.67 3.95 -14.27
CA TRP A 92 3.91 4.51 -12.96
C TRP A 92 3.80 6.04 -13.01
N PRO A 93 3.22 6.71 -11.99
CA PRO A 93 3.14 8.17 -11.96
C PRO A 93 4.50 8.82 -12.17
N ARG A 94 4.53 9.87 -13.02
CA ARG A 94 5.75 10.65 -13.26
C ARG A 94 6.16 11.48 -12.04
N GLU A 95 5.16 11.96 -11.32
CA GLU A 95 5.35 12.68 -10.07
C GLU A 95 5.67 11.70 -8.95
N LYS A 96 6.46 12.15 -7.98
CA LYS A 96 6.78 11.33 -6.82
C LYS A 96 5.52 11.13 -5.99
N ILE A 97 5.21 9.87 -5.69
CA ILE A 97 4.17 9.52 -4.73
C ILE A 97 4.65 9.92 -3.34
N ARG A 98 3.88 10.76 -2.65
CA ARG A 98 4.17 11.14 -1.27
C ARG A 98 3.86 9.97 -0.34
N VAL A 99 4.82 9.63 0.54
CA VAL A 99 4.67 8.61 1.57
C VAL A 99 4.77 9.28 2.94
N ASP A 100 3.64 9.40 3.62
CA ASP A 100 3.52 9.93 4.98
C ASP A 100 3.78 8.80 6.00
N VAL A 101 4.76 8.98 6.88
CA VAL A 101 5.07 8.02 7.95
C VAL A 101 4.57 8.57 9.27
N THR A 102 3.69 7.82 9.93
CA THR A 102 3.01 8.23 11.18
C THR A 102 3.16 7.15 12.24
N GLY A 103 3.03 7.51 13.53
CA GLY A 103 3.00 6.51 14.60
C GLY A 103 1.80 5.56 14.50
N TYR A 104 0.70 6.02 13.92
CA TYR A 104 -0.50 5.22 13.67
C TYR A 104 -1.20 5.71 12.40
N ALA A 105 -1.47 4.79 11.47
CA ALA A 105 -2.22 5.08 10.25
C ALA A 105 -3.70 4.73 10.42
N ASN A 106 -3.99 3.44 10.64
CA ASN A 106 -5.30 2.87 10.93
C ASN A 106 -5.11 1.44 11.47
N TRP A 107 -6.20 0.69 11.65
CA TRP A 107 -6.15 -0.70 12.13
C TRP A 107 -5.46 -1.67 11.14
N THR A 108 -5.40 -1.34 9.84
CA THR A 108 -4.67 -2.15 8.83
C THR A 108 -3.18 -1.83 8.80
N GLY A 109 -2.74 -0.74 9.42
CA GLY A 109 -1.34 -0.34 9.51
C GLY A 109 -0.87 0.56 8.36
N ALA A 110 -1.58 0.58 7.23
CA ALA A 110 -1.31 1.47 6.11
C ALA A 110 -2.60 1.73 5.30
N TYR A 111 -2.58 2.80 4.50
CA TYR A 111 -3.62 3.10 3.52
C TYR A 111 -3.14 4.09 2.45
N THR A 112 -3.90 4.17 1.36
CA THR A 112 -3.69 5.08 0.24
C THR A 112 -4.90 5.98 -0.02
N THR A 113 -4.66 7.26 -0.30
CA THR A 113 -5.63 8.19 -0.90
C THR A 113 -5.28 8.35 -2.38
N ALA A 114 -6.27 8.47 -3.28
CA ALA A 114 -6.07 8.35 -4.73
C ALA A 114 -6.02 9.68 -5.50
N ASP A 115 -6.50 10.77 -4.90
CA ASP A 115 -6.55 12.09 -5.55
C ASP A 115 -6.33 13.21 -4.51
N PRO A 116 -5.07 13.64 -4.30
CA PRO A 116 -3.84 13.14 -4.92
C PRO A 116 -3.43 11.75 -4.39
N LEU A 117 -2.64 11.00 -5.18
CA LEU A 117 -2.10 9.71 -4.77
C LEU A 117 -1.10 9.89 -3.60
N ARG A 118 -1.49 9.48 -2.39
CA ARG A 118 -0.64 9.54 -1.19
C ARG A 118 -0.75 8.28 -0.36
N VAL A 119 0.39 7.78 0.07
CA VAL A 119 0.51 6.60 0.92
C VAL A 119 0.72 7.04 2.36
N THR A 120 0.03 6.43 3.32
CA THR A 120 0.24 6.63 4.76
C THR A 120 0.59 5.30 5.42
N ILE A 121 1.72 5.23 6.12
CA ILE A 121 2.21 4.00 6.76
C ILE A 121 2.48 4.23 8.24
N SER A 122 2.04 3.29 9.06
CA SER A 122 2.31 3.23 10.49
C SER A 122 3.73 2.71 10.75
N SER A 123 4.58 3.52 11.38
CA SER A 123 5.95 3.17 11.78
C SER A 123 6.01 2.32 13.05
N LEU A 124 4.95 2.33 13.86
CA LEU A 124 4.85 1.52 15.09
C LEU A 124 4.16 0.17 14.87
N ASP A 125 3.57 -0.05 13.69
CA ASP A 125 2.98 -1.35 13.37
C ASP A 125 4.09 -2.36 13.09
N SER A 126 4.12 -3.45 13.85
CA SER A 126 5.13 -4.50 13.71
C SER A 126 5.07 -5.19 12.35
N ARG A 127 3.93 -5.14 11.66
CA ARG A 127 3.76 -5.73 10.33
C ARG A 127 4.48 -4.94 9.25
N ASN A 128 4.65 -3.63 9.45
CA ASN A 128 5.30 -2.71 8.50
C ASN A 128 6.79 -2.54 8.79
N GLN A 129 7.49 -3.55 9.31
CA GLN A 129 8.92 -3.43 9.64
C GLN A 129 9.77 -4.16 8.61
N GLY A 130 11.08 -3.95 8.68
CA GLY A 130 12.05 -4.75 7.93
C GLY A 130 11.85 -4.67 6.41
N VAL A 131 11.92 -5.83 5.76
CA VAL A 131 11.81 -5.94 4.30
C VAL A 131 10.35 -5.90 3.84
N GLU A 132 9.41 -6.23 4.71
CA GLU A 132 7.98 -6.19 4.47
C GLU A 132 7.47 -4.76 4.34
N ALA A 133 8.15 -3.82 5.00
CA ALA A 133 7.92 -2.39 4.80
C ALA A 133 8.06 -1.97 3.33
N LEU A 134 8.99 -2.57 2.59
CA LEU A 134 9.15 -2.32 1.15
C LEU A 134 7.93 -2.86 0.38
N GLU A 135 7.46 -4.07 0.70
CA GLU A 135 6.26 -4.63 0.08
C GLU A 135 5.02 -3.79 0.34
N VAL A 136 4.82 -3.33 1.58
CA VAL A 136 3.69 -2.47 1.92
C VAL A 136 3.75 -1.15 1.14
N VAL A 137 4.91 -0.49 1.02
CA VAL A 137 5.04 0.76 0.24
C VAL A 137 4.60 0.55 -1.22
N PHE A 138 5.05 -0.52 -1.87
CA PHE A 138 4.71 -0.78 -3.26
C PHE A 138 3.28 -1.31 -3.45
N HIS A 139 2.74 -2.02 -2.47
CA HIS A 139 1.34 -2.43 -2.43
C HIS A 139 0.44 -1.19 -2.40
N GLU A 140 0.71 -0.28 -1.48
CA GLU A 140 -0.05 0.97 -1.33
C GLU A 140 0.07 1.83 -2.60
N GLY A 141 1.29 2.01 -3.13
CA GLY A 141 1.48 2.70 -4.41
C GLY A 141 0.74 2.05 -5.59
N SER A 142 0.60 0.72 -5.57
CA SER A 142 -0.12 -0.04 -6.61
C SER A 142 -1.61 0.27 -6.66
N HIS A 143 -2.23 0.73 -5.56
CA HIS A 143 -3.63 1.18 -5.60
C HIS A 143 -3.85 2.29 -6.63
N GLY A 144 -2.87 3.17 -6.84
CA GLY A 144 -2.96 4.27 -7.80
C GLY A 144 -2.78 3.87 -9.26
N ILE A 145 -2.39 2.62 -9.55
CA ILE A 145 -2.10 2.16 -10.91
C ILE A 145 -2.83 0.87 -11.30
N ALA A 146 -3.48 0.18 -10.37
CA ALA A 146 -4.19 -1.07 -10.65
C ALA A 146 -5.55 -0.91 -11.37
N GLU A 147 -5.94 0.32 -11.76
CA GLU A 147 -7.21 0.60 -12.43
C GLU A 147 -7.47 -0.30 -13.66
N PRO A 148 -6.51 -0.53 -14.58
CA PRO A 148 -6.79 -1.37 -15.75
C PRO A 148 -7.14 -2.81 -15.39
N VAL A 149 -6.56 -3.36 -14.32
CA VAL A 149 -6.91 -4.70 -13.81
C VAL A 149 -8.35 -4.69 -13.28
N GLN A 150 -8.69 -3.71 -12.45
CA GLN A 150 -10.04 -3.61 -11.90
C GLN A 150 -11.08 -3.44 -13.02
N ALA A 151 -10.80 -2.58 -14.00
CA ALA A 151 -11.66 -2.37 -15.16
C ALA A 151 -11.79 -3.63 -16.02
N ALA A 152 -10.71 -4.39 -16.21
CA ALA A 152 -10.74 -5.65 -16.96
C ALA A 152 -11.59 -6.72 -16.25
N ILE A 153 -11.43 -6.89 -14.93
CA ILE A 153 -12.27 -7.81 -14.14
C ILE A 153 -13.76 -7.43 -14.28
N ILE A 154 -14.08 -6.15 -14.11
CA ILE A 154 -15.46 -5.64 -14.21
C ILE A 154 -16.04 -5.91 -15.61
N ARG A 155 -15.31 -5.54 -16.66
CA ARG A 155 -15.71 -5.77 -18.05
C ARG A 155 -15.99 -7.24 -18.32
N GLU A 156 -15.09 -8.12 -17.87
CA GLU A 156 -15.19 -9.55 -18.11
C GLU A 156 -16.36 -10.20 -17.36
N CYS A 157 -16.68 -9.70 -16.16
CA CYS A 157 -17.86 -10.10 -15.40
C CYS A 157 -19.14 -9.70 -16.12
N HIS A 158 -19.22 -8.46 -16.63
CA HIS A 158 -20.38 -7.99 -17.40
C HIS A 158 -20.62 -8.82 -18.67
N GLN A 159 -19.56 -9.15 -19.41
CA GLN A 159 -19.68 -9.97 -20.62
C GLN A 159 -20.21 -11.39 -20.35
N ARG A 160 -20.09 -11.89 -19.11
CA ARG A 160 -20.50 -13.24 -18.70
C ARG A 160 -21.73 -13.25 -17.79
N ASP A 161 -22.37 -12.11 -17.58
CA ASP A 161 -23.48 -11.95 -16.63
C ASP A 161 -23.15 -12.48 -15.22
N LYS A 162 -21.93 -12.20 -14.75
CA LYS A 162 -21.46 -12.59 -13.41
C LYS A 162 -21.45 -11.40 -12.46
N ALA A 163 -21.70 -11.68 -11.18
CA ALA A 163 -21.52 -10.69 -10.12
C ALA A 163 -20.05 -10.25 -10.03
N ILE A 164 -19.84 -8.93 -9.90
CA ILE A 164 -18.49 -8.36 -9.78
C ILE A 164 -17.94 -8.70 -8.38
N PRO A 165 -16.82 -9.42 -8.26
CA PRO A 165 -16.23 -9.74 -6.98
C PRO A 165 -15.67 -8.48 -6.33
N ARG A 166 -16.11 -8.18 -5.10
CA ARG A 166 -15.77 -6.94 -4.39
C ARG A 166 -14.26 -6.75 -4.17
N ASP A 167 -13.57 -7.83 -3.81
CA ASP A 167 -12.20 -7.77 -3.30
C ASP A 167 -11.17 -8.53 -4.15
N LEU A 168 -11.56 -9.13 -5.27
CA LEU A 168 -10.62 -9.89 -6.11
C LEU A 168 -9.47 -8.99 -6.60
N TRP A 169 -9.78 -7.77 -7.04
CA TRP A 169 -8.77 -6.81 -7.47
C TRP A 169 -7.76 -6.52 -6.35
N HIS A 170 -8.23 -6.41 -5.10
CA HIS A 170 -7.38 -6.08 -3.96
C HIS A 170 -6.49 -7.27 -3.57
N ALA A 171 -7.05 -8.48 -3.56
CA ALA A 171 -6.30 -9.71 -3.37
C ALA A 171 -5.20 -9.88 -4.44
N LEU A 172 -5.50 -9.50 -5.69
CA LEU A 172 -4.55 -9.51 -6.81
C LEU A 172 -3.41 -8.52 -6.61
N VAL A 173 -3.68 -7.30 -6.12
CA VAL A 173 -2.63 -6.30 -5.85
C VAL A 173 -1.65 -6.80 -4.77
N PHE A 174 -2.16 -7.41 -3.69
CA PHE A 174 -1.33 -8.08 -2.70
C PHE A 174 -0.48 -9.20 -3.31
N TYR A 175 -1.10 -10.07 -4.10
CA TYR A 175 -0.42 -11.20 -4.71
C TYR A 175 0.71 -10.73 -5.63
N THR A 176 0.38 -9.81 -6.54
CA THR A 176 1.31 -9.30 -7.54
C THR A 176 2.50 -8.60 -6.91
N THR A 177 2.26 -7.73 -5.93
CA THR A 177 3.33 -7.00 -5.24
C THR A 177 4.27 -7.99 -4.53
N GLY A 178 3.70 -8.98 -3.83
CA GLY A 178 4.44 -10.04 -3.18
C GLY A 178 5.32 -10.86 -4.13
N GLU A 179 4.76 -11.29 -5.28
CA GLU A 179 5.51 -12.06 -6.29
C GLU A 179 6.63 -11.24 -6.95
N VAL A 180 6.40 -9.95 -7.21
CA VAL A 180 7.41 -9.06 -7.79
C VAL A 180 8.56 -8.79 -6.83
N ILE A 181 8.27 -8.68 -5.54
CA ILE A 181 9.27 -8.37 -4.51
C ILE A 181 10.03 -9.62 -4.03
N ARG A 182 9.39 -10.79 -4.05
CA ARG A 182 9.99 -12.06 -3.63
C ARG A 182 11.39 -12.31 -4.20
N PRO A 183 11.68 -12.20 -5.51
CA PRO A 183 13.02 -12.43 -6.04
C PRO A 183 14.05 -11.39 -5.56
N VAL A 184 13.63 -10.14 -5.34
CA VAL A 184 14.49 -9.06 -4.84
C VAL A 184 14.94 -9.33 -3.41
N LEU A 185 14.00 -9.76 -2.56
CA LEU A 185 14.29 -10.03 -1.15
C LEU A 185 14.89 -11.42 -0.92
N GLY A 186 14.52 -12.42 -1.73
CA GLY A 186 15.09 -13.77 -1.68
C GLY A 186 16.55 -13.84 -2.13
N SER A 187 17.00 -12.92 -2.98
CA SER A 187 18.41 -12.83 -3.41
C SER A 187 19.30 -12.15 -2.37
N SER A 188 18.71 -11.55 -1.32
CA SER A 188 19.39 -10.65 -0.38
C SER A 188 19.61 -11.24 1.03
N GLY A 189 19.25 -12.51 1.29
CA GLY A 189 19.03 -13.00 2.67
C GLY A 189 19.39 -14.46 3.02
N ALA A 190 20.30 -15.13 2.31
CA ALA A 190 20.70 -16.48 2.69
C ALA A 190 21.74 -16.50 3.85
N THR A 191 21.29 -16.31 5.09
CA THR A 191 21.99 -16.83 6.29
C THR A 191 21.01 -17.49 7.25
N ALA A 192 21.05 -18.83 7.25
CA ALA A 192 20.75 -19.80 8.31
C ALA A 192 19.38 -19.79 9.03
N GLY A 193 18.67 -20.93 8.91
CA GLY A 193 17.97 -21.58 10.03
C GLY A 193 16.45 -21.37 10.12
N ASP A 194 15.67 -22.20 9.44
CA ASP A 194 14.87 -23.27 10.08
C ASP A 194 13.94 -23.90 9.04
N GLN A 195 13.98 -25.23 8.98
CA GLN A 195 13.05 -26.06 8.22
C GLN A 195 11.86 -26.38 9.12
N ASP A 196 10.63 -26.00 8.73
CA ASP A 196 9.54 -26.95 8.47
C ASP A 196 8.25 -26.24 7.99
N ASN A 197 7.40 -26.98 7.27
CA ASN A 197 6.09 -26.60 6.71
C ASN A 197 6.08 -25.62 5.51
N GLY A 198 6.18 -26.19 4.30
CA GLY A 198 5.72 -25.57 3.05
C GLY A 198 6.50 -24.33 2.56
N SER A 199 7.54 -23.95 3.28
CA SER A 199 8.39 -22.80 2.99
C SER A 199 9.56 -23.25 2.13
N VAL A 200 9.79 -22.58 1.01
CA VAL A 200 11.03 -22.75 0.23
C VAL A 200 12.20 -22.36 1.14
N PRO A 201 13.20 -23.23 1.38
CA PRO A 201 14.29 -22.94 2.31
C PRO A 201 15.05 -21.67 1.90
N GLY A 202 15.06 -20.65 2.77
CA GLY A 202 15.79 -19.40 2.58
C GLY A 202 15.09 -18.30 1.76
N GLY A 203 13.81 -18.48 1.40
CA GLY A 203 13.06 -17.51 0.59
C GLY A 203 12.21 -16.52 1.39
N TYR A 204 12.09 -15.29 0.89
CA TYR A 204 11.11 -14.31 1.40
C TYR A 204 9.67 -14.83 1.24
N THR A 205 8.86 -14.72 2.30
CA THR A 205 7.43 -15.01 2.27
C THR A 205 6.65 -13.71 2.08
N PRO A 206 5.84 -13.56 1.01
CA PRO A 206 5.06 -12.35 0.79
C PRO A 206 4.16 -11.95 1.95
N TYR A 207 4.01 -10.65 2.14
CA TYR A 207 3.26 -10.05 3.26
C TYR A 207 1.87 -10.65 3.41
N ALA A 208 1.10 -10.75 2.32
CA ALA A 208 -0.26 -11.27 2.38
C ALA A 208 -0.35 -12.74 2.83
N VAL A 209 0.68 -13.54 2.56
CA VAL A 209 0.79 -14.93 3.05
C VAL A 209 1.19 -14.92 4.52
N ARG A 210 2.23 -14.16 4.89
CA ARG A 210 2.74 -14.05 6.27
C ARG A 210 1.66 -13.59 7.24
N GLU A 211 0.88 -12.58 6.86
CA GLU A 211 -0.19 -12.00 7.68
C GLU A 211 -1.50 -12.82 7.61
N GLY A 212 -1.53 -13.89 6.83
CA GLY A 212 -2.68 -14.77 6.69
C GLY A 212 -3.91 -14.10 6.04
N LEU A 213 -3.70 -13.14 5.14
CA LEU A 213 -4.79 -12.36 4.52
C LEU A 213 -5.68 -13.25 3.66
N TYR A 214 -5.09 -14.19 2.92
CA TYR A 214 -5.85 -15.10 2.06
C TYR A 214 -6.78 -16.02 2.84
N GLN A 215 -6.38 -16.45 4.03
CA GLN A 215 -7.16 -17.30 4.91
C GLN A 215 -8.36 -16.57 5.52
N ARG A 216 -8.37 -15.22 5.50
CA ARG A 216 -9.43 -14.36 6.03
C ARG A 216 -10.47 -13.98 4.96
N GLY A 217 -10.92 -14.96 4.18
CA GLY A 217 -12.01 -14.81 3.21
C GLY A 217 -11.60 -14.64 1.74
N TRP A 218 -10.31 -14.73 1.41
CA TRP A 218 -9.79 -14.68 0.03
C TRP A 218 -9.15 -15.98 -0.44
N ASN A 219 -9.45 -17.11 0.21
CA ASN A 219 -8.81 -18.40 -0.09
C ASN A 219 -9.08 -18.84 -1.54
N GLU A 220 -10.31 -18.65 -2.02
CA GLU A 220 -10.66 -18.97 -3.40
C GLU A 220 -9.99 -18.00 -4.39
N TYR A 221 -9.88 -16.70 -4.07
CA TYR A 221 -9.12 -15.76 -4.88
C TYR A 221 -7.64 -16.16 -4.96
N PHE A 222 -7.04 -16.59 -3.85
CA PHE A 222 -5.64 -17.04 -3.85
C PHE A 222 -5.42 -18.22 -4.80
N LYS A 223 -6.32 -19.23 -4.78
CA LYS A 223 -6.26 -20.36 -5.72
C LYS A 223 -6.41 -19.90 -7.18
N LEU A 224 -7.32 -18.96 -7.45
CA LEU A 224 -7.51 -18.39 -8.79
C LEU A 224 -6.25 -17.65 -9.27
N LEU A 225 -5.64 -16.85 -8.39
CA LEU A 225 -4.42 -16.10 -8.68
C LEU A 225 -3.26 -17.05 -8.97
N GLN A 226 -3.04 -18.07 -8.14
CA GLN A 226 -2.01 -19.08 -8.40
C GLN A 226 -2.23 -19.83 -9.72
N LYS A 227 -3.49 -20.14 -10.05
CA LYS A 227 -3.81 -20.95 -11.23
C LYS A 227 -3.79 -20.16 -12.54
N PHE A 228 -4.20 -18.90 -12.52
CA PHE A 228 -4.47 -18.13 -13.74
C PHE A 228 -3.72 -16.81 -13.83
N TRP A 229 -3.41 -16.16 -12.70
CA TRP A 229 -2.62 -14.93 -12.69
C TRP A 229 -1.12 -15.20 -12.69
N GLN A 230 -0.64 -16.19 -11.92
CA GLN A 230 0.78 -16.56 -11.90
C GLN A 230 1.34 -16.89 -13.30
N PRO A 231 0.64 -17.66 -14.16
CA PRO A 231 1.11 -17.88 -15.53
C PRO A 231 1.30 -16.58 -16.33
N TYR A 232 0.48 -15.55 -16.10
CA TYR A 232 0.69 -14.23 -16.71
C TYR A 232 1.95 -13.54 -16.16
N LEU A 233 2.15 -13.56 -14.84
CA LEU A 233 3.36 -13.02 -14.21
C LEU A 233 4.64 -13.70 -14.72
N ASP A 234 4.56 -15.00 -15.03
CA ASP A 234 5.63 -15.82 -15.58
C ASP A 234 5.81 -15.66 -17.11
N GLY A 235 4.99 -14.84 -17.79
CA GLY A 235 5.01 -14.66 -19.25
C GLY A 235 4.49 -15.86 -20.05
N ARG A 236 3.76 -16.78 -19.41
CA ARG A 236 3.16 -18.00 -20.01
C ARG A 236 1.70 -17.85 -20.43
N ALA A 237 1.06 -16.74 -20.06
CA ALA A 237 -0.30 -16.37 -20.48
C ALA A 237 -0.35 -14.88 -20.82
N SER A 238 -1.33 -14.46 -21.62
CA SER A 238 -1.62 -13.05 -21.82
C SER A 238 -2.43 -12.47 -20.66
N PHE A 239 -2.44 -11.14 -20.52
CA PHE A 239 -3.25 -10.43 -19.53
C PHE A 239 -4.74 -10.76 -19.69
N ASP A 240 -5.26 -10.63 -20.91
CA ASP A 240 -6.68 -10.88 -21.19
C ASP A 240 -7.07 -12.34 -20.92
N ASP A 241 -6.21 -13.30 -21.28
CA ASP A 241 -6.45 -14.72 -20.97
C ASP A 241 -6.50 -14.99 -19.47
N ALA A 242 -5.60 -14.37 -18.69
CA ALA A 242 -5.57 -14.51 -17.24
C ALA A 242 -6.84 -13.95 -16.59
N ILE A 243 -7.26 -12.74 -16.98
CA ILE A 243 -8.50 -12.12 -16.51
C ILE A 243 -9.72 -12.97 -16.89
N ALA A 244 -9.81 -13.39 -18.16
CA ALA A 244 -10.90 -14.22 -18.67
C ALA A 244 -11.04 -15.55 -17.89
N ARG A 245 -9.93 -16.23 -17.63
CA ARG A 245 -9.92 -17.52 -16.90
C ARG A 245 -10.22 -17.35 -15.42
N MET A 246 -9.71 -16.29 -14.77
CA MET A 246 -10.07 -15.97 -13.39
C MET A 246 -11.57 -15.73 -13.27
N VAL A 247 -12.13 -14.82 -14.07
CA VAL A 247 -13.55 -14.48 -14.02
C VAL A 247 -14.44 -15.65 -14.42
N SER A 248 -14.05 -16.43 -15.42
CA SER A 248 -14.78 -17.66 -15.79
C SER A 248 -14.86 -18.66 -14.65
N SER A 249 -13.91 -18.64 -13.71
CA SER A 249 -13.81 -19.59 -12.59
C SER A 249 -14.31 -19.02 -11.25
N LEU A 250 -14.89 -17.80 -11.26
CA LEU A 250 -15.68 -17.25 -10.14
C LEU A 250 -17.01 -17.97 -9.95
#